data_AF-A0A5B2TAK5-F1
#
_entry.id   AF-A0A5B2TAK5-F1
#
_cell.length_a   1.000
_cell.length_b   1.000
_cell.length_c   1.000
_cell.angle_alpha   90.00
_cell.angle_beta   90.00
_cell.angle_gamma   90.00
#
_symmetry.space_group_name_H-M   'P 1'
#
loop_
_entity.id
_entity.type
_entity.pdbx_description
1 polymer ?
#
loop_
_entity_poly.entity_id
_entity_poly.type
_entity_poly.pdbx_seq_one_letter_code
_entity_poly.pdbx_strand_id
1 'polypeptide(L)'
;MHVLEHANALRLTPEQRRTAEALRDRMVAEARTLGTRIVALEGDLDQLFASGTAEAGKLAALTTSIGALSGRLRKVHLVTHIAMRDVLQPEQREAYARLRGYSGAR
;
A
#
# COMPACT_ATOMS: atom_id res chain seq x y z
N MET A 1 6.92 -5.13 -4.09
CA MET A 1 7.33 -3.71 -4.04
C MET A 1 8.09 -3.48 -5.32
N HIS A 2 7.55 -2.65 -6.21
CA HIS A 2 7.98 -2.60 -7.61
C HIS A 2 9.47 -2.31 -7.85
N VAL A 3 10.13 -1.58 -6.94
CA VAL A 3 11.57 -1.35 -7.05
C VAL A 3 12.39 -2.65 -6.96
N LEU A 4 11.96 -3.61 -6.13
CA LEU A 4 12.62 -4.92 -6.01
C LEU A 4 12.41 -5.79 -7.26
N GLU A 5 11.26 -5.67 -7.94
CA GLU A 5 10.97 -6.36 -9.20
C GLU A 5 11.94 -5.92 -10.32
N HIS A 6 12.48 -4.70 -10.22
CA HIS A 6 13.44 -4.14 -11.18
C HIS A 6 14.87 -4.05 -10.64
N ALA A 7 15.19 -4.72 -9.52
CA ALA A 7 16.44 -4.50 -8.80
C ALA A 7 17.70 -4.68 -9.68
N ASN A 8 17.68 -5.65 -10.58
CA ASN A 8 18.80 -5.92 -11.50
C ASN A 8 18.90 -4.84 -12.58
N ALA A 9 17.76 -4.46 -13.19
CA ALA A 9 17.72 -3.41 -14.21
C ALA A 9 18.12 -2.03 -13.65
N LEU A 10 17.81 -1.77 -12.39
CA LEU A 10 18.21 -0.57 -11.66
C LEU A 10 19.63 -0.64 -11.08
N ARG A 11 20.30 -1.79 -11.22
CA ARG A 11 21.62 -2.06 -10.64
C ARG A 11 21.70 -1.64 -9.17
N LEU A 12 20.67 -2.01 -8.38
CA LEU A 12 20.62 -1.65 -6.96
C LEU A 12 21.86 -2.18 -6.25
N THR A 13 22.49 -1.33 -5.43
CA THR A 13 23.59 -1.78 -4.58
C THR A 13 23.07 -2.80 -3.55
N PRO A 14 23.95 -3.63 -2.97
CA PRO A 14 23.55 -4.54 -1.89
C PRO A 14 22.86 -3.82 -0.73
N GLU A 15 23.28 -2.60 -0.42
CA GLU A 15 22.67 -1.76 0.62
C GLU A 15 21.27 -1.27 0.23
N GLN A 16 21.11 -0.74 -0.99
CA GLN A 16 19.80 -0.32 -1.49
C GLN A 16 18.80 -1.49 -1.52
N ARG A 17 19.26 -2.70 -1.86
CA ARG A 17 18.45 -3.92 -1.83
C ARG A 17 17.99 -4.26 -0.42
N ARG A 18 18.90 -4.28 0.56
CA ARG A 18 18.55 -4.53 1.98
C ARG A 18 17.55 -3.50 2.50
N THR A 19 17.75 -2.22 2.18
CA THR A 19 16.81 -1.16 2.56
C THR A 19 15.43 -1.37 1.91
N ALA A 20 15.39 -1.71 0.63
CA ALA A 20 14.14 -1.99 -0.08
C ALA A 20 13.39 -3.20 0.51
N GLU A 21 14.11 -4.27 0.89
CA GLU A 21 13.54 -5.45 1.55
C GLU A 21 12.97 -5.11 2.93
N ALA A 22 13.71 -4.38 3.77
CA ALA A 22 13.24 -3.94 5.08
C ALA A 22 12.00 -3.03 4.98
N LEU A 23 12.00 -2.10 4.02
CA LEU A 23 10.85 -1.25 3.72
C LEU A 23 9.62 -2.07 3.27
N ARG A 24 9.82 -3.07 2.40
CA ARG A 24 8.77 -3.99 1.96
C ARG A 24 8.19 -4.78 3.14
N ASP A 25 9.04 -5.33 3.99
CA ASP A 25 8.61 -6.19 5.09
C ASP A 25 7.80 -5.40 6.12
N ARG A 26 8.25 -4.19 6.46
CA ARG A 26 7.47 -3.26 7.31
C ARG A 26 6.12 -2.94 6.68
N MET A 27 6.10 -2.57 5.40
CA MET A 27 4.87 -2.26 4.67
C MET A 27 3.90 -3.44 4.67
N VAL A 28 4.39 -4.66 4.44
CA VAL A 28 3.58 -5.89 4.43
C VAL A 28 3.01 -6.19 5.82
N ALA A 29 3.79 -6.05 6.88
CA ALA A 29 3.33 -6.27 8.26
C ALA A 29 2.20 -5.30 8.64
N GLU A 30 2.36 -4.01 8.33
CA GLU A 30 1.35 -3.00 8.61
C GLU A 30 0.11 -3.20 7.72
N ALA A 31 0.30 -3.51 6.43
CA ALA A 31 -0.78 -3.78 5.50
C ALA A 31 -1.63 -4.99 5.94
N ARG A 32 -0.99 -6.07 6.43
CA ARG A 32 -1.70 -7.23 7.00
C ARG A 32 -2.54 -6.83 8.21
N THR A 33 -1.99 -6.03 9.12
CA THR A 33 -2.70 -5.57 10.32
C THR A 33 -3.94 -4.74 9.96
N LEU A 34 -3.80 -3.81 9.00
CA LEU A 34 -4.93 -3.00 8.53
C LEU A 34 -5.95 -3.84 7.74
N GLY A 35 -5.46 -4.73 6.86
CA GLY A 35 -6.29 -5.63 6.05
C GLY A 35 -7.17 -6.54 6.90
N THR A 36 -6.62 -7.15 7.95
CA THR A 36 -7.41 -7.97 8.89
C THR A 36 -8.55 -7.18 9.53
N ARG A 37 -8.32 -5.91 9.87
CA ARG A 37 -9.36 -5.05 10.45
C ARG A 37 -10.42 -4.66 9.42
N ILE A 38 -10.02 -4.39 8.17
CA ILE A 38 -10.95 -4.12 7.08
C ILE A 38 -11.86 -5.34 6.86
N VAL A 39 -11.29 -6.54 6.72
CA VAL A 39 -12.06 -7.78 6.53
C VAL A 39 -13.04 -8.02 7.67
N ALA A 40 -12.65 -7.77 8.92
CA ALA A 40 -13.57 -7.88 10.06
C ALA A 40 -14.76 -6.92 9.94
N LEU A 41 -14.52 -5.65 9.62
CA LEU A 41 -15.59 -4.65 9.47
C LEU A 41 -16.48 -4.91 8.25
N GLU A 42 -15.92 -5.43 7.16
CA GLU A 42 -16.72 -5.89 6.00
C GLU A 42 -17.62 -7.06 6.41
N GLY A 43 -17.13 -7.99 7.24
CA GLY A 43 -17.95 -9.05 7.81
C GLY A 43 -19.08 -8.53 8.71
N ASP A 44 -18.82 -7.51 9.53
CA ASP A 44 -19.86 -6.84 10.33
C ASP A 44 -20.90 -6.14 9.44
N LEU A 45 -20.45 -5.54 8.33
CA LEU A 45 -21.32 -4.91 7.34
C LEU A 45 -22.22 -5.95 6.65
N ASP A 46 -21.65 -7.08 6.23
CA ASP A 46 -22.41 -8.20 5.65
C ASP A 46 -23.47 -8.72 6.62
N GLN A 47 -23.14 -8.87 7.90
CA GLN A 47 -24.10 -9.28 8.94
C GLN A 47 -25.22 -8.26 9.17
N LEU A 48 -24.90 -6.96 9.14
CA LEU A 48 -25.89 -5.90 9.28
C LEU A 48 -26.94 -5.96 8.17
N PHE A 49 -26.54 -6.28 6.95
CA PHE A 49 -27.49 -6.46 5.83
C PHE A 49 -28.22 -7.80 5.89
N ALA A 50 -27.54 -8.88 6.29
CA ALA A 50 -28.16 -10.20 6.46
C ALA A 50 -29.29 -10.21 7.51
N SER A 51 -29.27 -9.30 8.49
CA SER A 51 -30.34 -9.18 9.50
C SER A 51 -31.66 -8.64 8.96
N GLY A 52 -31.69 -8.10 7.72
CA GLY A 52 -32.86 -7.48 7.12
C GLY A 52 -33.34 -6.19 7.81
N THR A 53 -32.59 -5.70 8.79
CA THR A 53 -32.94 -4.56 9.66
C THR A 53 -31.76 -3.60 9.79
N ALA A 54 -31.09 -3.33 8.66
CA ALA A 54 -29.95 -2.42 8.61
C ALA A 54 -30.34 -1.02 9.12
N GLU A 55 -29.66 -0.59 10.18
CA GLU A 55 -29.87 0.71 10.83
C GLU A 55 -28.88 1.73 10.27
N ALA A 56 -29.37 2.92 9.91
CA ALA A 56 -28.60 3.92 9.15
C ALA A 56 -27.35 4.42 9.88
N GLY A 57 -27.41 4.58 11.21
CA GLY A 57 -26.29 4.97 12.04
C GLY A 57 -25.17 3.92 12.06
N LYS A 58 -25.52 2.64 12.26
CA LYS A 58 -24.56 1.53 12.13
C LYS A 58 -23.93 1.45 10.73
N LEU A 59 -24.73 1.60 9.68
CA LEU A 59 -24.22 1.64 8.30
C LEU A 59 -23.20 2.77 8.11
N ALA A 60 -23.52 3.98 8.56
CA ALA A 60 -22.63 5.14 8.46
C ALA A 60 -21.32 4.93 9.23
N ALA A 61 -21.41 4.35 10.44
CA ALA A 61 -20.24 4.08 11.28
C ALA A 61 -19.29 3.03 10.67
N LEU A 62 -19.84 1.90 10.18
CA LEU A 62 -19.06 0.83 9.55
C LEU A 62 -18.36 1.32 8.28
N THR A 63 -19.11 1.92 7.36
CA THR A 63 -18.57 2.39 6.07
C THR A 63 -17.53 3.50 6.24
N THR A 64 -17.73 4.42 7.20
CA THR A 64 -16.71 5.44 7.54
C THR A 64 -15.43 4.80 8.07
N SER A 65 -15.57 3.79 8.93
CA SER A 65 -14.42 3.09 9.52
C SER A 65 -13.64 2.29 8.47
N ILE A 66 -14.33 1.58 7.59
CA ILE A 66 -13.76 0.87 6.45
C ILE A 66 -13.01 1.86 5.54
N GLY A 67 -13.66 2.97 5.16
CA GLY A 67 -13.04 4.01 4.32
C GLY A 67 -11.77 4.59 4.94
N ALA A 68 -11.78 4.87 6.24
CA ALA A 68 -10.62 5.37 6.96
C ALA A 68 -9.46 4.36 6.99
N LEU A 69 -9.74 3.08 7.22
CA LEU A 69 -8.71 2.03 7.20
C LEU A 69 -8.16 1.79 5.79
N SER A 70 -9.01 1.78 4.77
CA SER A 70 -8.60 1.67 3.37
C SER A 70 -7.70 2.83 2.94
N GLY A 71 -8.02 4.06 3.36
CA GLY A 71 -7.15 5.22 3.17
C GLY A 71 -5.79 5.07 3.86
N ARG A 72 -5.77 4.54 5.10
CA ARG A 72 -4.51 4.24 5.82
C ARG A 72 -3.70 3.17 5.11
N LEU A 73 -4.33 2.10 4.63
CA LEU A 73 -3.65 1.04 3.87
C LEU A 73 -2.98 1.61 2.61
N ARG A 74 -3.68 2.47 1.87
CA ARG A 74 -3.13 3.16 0.70
C ARG A 74 -1.95 4.07 1.08
N LYS A 75 -2.06 4.82 2.19
CA LYS A 75 -0.98 5.67 2.71
C LYS A 75 0.27 4.86 3.04
N VAL A 76 0.15 3.72 3.73
CA VAL A 76 1.29 2.83 4.06
C VAL A 76 2.07 2.48 2.80
N HIS A 77 1.37 2.02 1.77
CA HIS A 77 1.98 1.71 0.48
C HIS A 77 2.70 2.91 -0.16
N LEU A 78 2.05 4.07 -0.22
CA LEU A 78 2.60 5.26 -0.88
C LEU A 78 3.80 5.85 -0.12
N VAL A 79 3.76 5.86 1.22
CA VAL A 79 4.89 6.29 2.06
C VAL A 79 6.10 5.38 1.85
N THR A 80 5.90 4.06 1.74
CA THR A 80 6.98 3.12 1.42
C THR A 80 7.60 3.42 0.04
N HIS A 81 6.78 3.79 -0.95
CA HIS A 81 7.28 4.19 -2.26
C HIS A 81 8.09 5.50 -2.23
N ILE A 82 7.64 6.49 -1.45
CA ILE A 82 8.39 7.74 -1.24
C ILE A 82 9.73 7.46 -0.57
N ALA A 83 9.73 6.69 0.53
CA ALA A 83 10.94 6.33 1.25
C ALA A 83 11.96 5.61 0.34
N MET A 84 11.49 4.73 -0.54
CA MET A 84 12.38 4.05 -1.48
C MET A 84 12.93 4.98 -2.56
N ARG A 85 12.12 5.90 -3.07
CA ARG A 85 12.59 6.90 -4.05
C ARG A 85 13.77 7.68 -3.50
N ASP A 86 13.75 8.00 -2.21
CA ASP A 86 14.81 8.78 -1.54
C ASP A 86 16.10 7.97 -1.34
N VAL A 87 16.04 6.64 -1.46
CA VAL A 87 17.21 5.72 -1.41
C VAL A 87 17.86 5.56 -2.80
N LEU A 88 17.13 5.81 -3.88
CA LEU A 88 17.61 5.67 -5.25
C LEU A 88 18.41 6.89 -5.70
N GLN A 89 19.48 6.67 -6.46
CA GLN A 89 20.22 7.74 -7.13
C GLN A 89 19.38 8.36 -8.27
N PRO A 90 19.66 9.61 -8.68
CA PRO A 90 18.91 10.29 -9.74
C PRO A 90 18.71 9.43 -11.00
N GLU A 91 19.77 8.78 -11.48
CA GLU A 91 19.77 7.96 -12.69
C GLU A 91 18.90 6.71 -12.52
N GLN A 92 18.90 6.12 -11.32
CA GLN A 92 18.04 5.00 -10.98
C GLN A 92 16.57 5.41 -10.91
N ARG A 93 16.27 6.63 -10.42
CA ARG A 93 14.90 7.16 -10.40
C ARG A 93 14.35 7.35 -11.81
N GLU A 94 15.16 7.90 -12.72
CA GLU A 94 14.77 8.05 -14.13
C GLU A 94 14.57 6.69 -14.82
N ALA A 95 15.50 5.74 -14.61
CA ALA A 95 15.37 4.38 -15.13
C ALA A 95 14.11 3.69 -14.59
N TYR A 96 13.83 3.86 -13.30
CA TYR A 96 12.63 3.32 -12.67
C TYR A 96 11.36 3.96 -13.22
N ALA A 97 11.33 5.28 -13.46
CA ALA A 97 10.20 5.94 -14.11
C ALA A 97 9.93 5.38 -15.52
N ARG A 98 10.98 5.09 -16.29
CA ARG A 98 10.86 4.42 -17.60
C ARG A 98 10.30 3.01 -17.48
N LEU A 99 10.85 2.19 -16.57
CA LEU A 99 10.41 0.82 -16.33
C LEU A 99 8.96 0.72 -15.84
N ARG A 100 8.48 1.73 -15.12
CA ARG A 100 7.10 1.83 -14.64
C ARG A 100 6.14 2.46 -15.65
N GLY A 101 6.61 2.85 -16.84
CA GLY A 101 5.79 3.46 -17.88
C GLY A 101 5.43 4.93 -17.63
N TYR A 102 6.05 5.60 -16.66
CA TYR A 102 5.79 7.01 -16.36
C TYR A 102 6.46 7.97 -17.34
N SER A 103 7.41 7.51 -18.16
CA SER A 103 8.14 8.33 -19.14
C SER A 103 7.33 8.75 -20.37
N GLY A 104 6.08 8.30 -20.50
CA GLY A 104 5.16 8.71 -21.57
C GLY A 104 4.08 9.72 -21.15
N ALA A 105 3.99 10.07 -19.86
CA ALA A 105 3.07 11.07 -19.35
C ALA A 105 3.81 12.41 -19.20
N ARG A 106 3.88 13.17 -20.29
CA ARG A 106 4.09 14.63 -20.26
C ARG A 106 2.84 15.30 -20.77
#